data_AF-A0A7M7H5Q4-F1
#
_entry.id   AF-A0A7M7H5Q4-F1
#
_cell.length_a   1.000
_cell.length_b   1.000
_cell.length_c   1.000
_cell.angle_alpha   90.00
_cell.angle_beta   90.00
_cell.angle_gamma   90.00
#
_symmetry.space_group_name_H-M   'P 1'
#
loop_
_entity.id
_entity.type
_entity.pdbx_description
1 polymer ?
#
loop_
_entity_poly.entity_id
_entity_poly.type
_entity_poly.pdbx_seq_one_letter_code
_entity_poly.pdbx_strand_id
1 'polypeptide(L)'
;MSLNISRNIRLKRIVKILESSRVHANNEYHDYEKDQMRPLDMLAALYIEEANRENNKKKKKDFLNKVSLLYTASDKIPVHNQNQLIGKAYFCLFNSYELDQVNSY
;
A
#
# COMPACT_ATOMS: atom_id res chain seq x y z
N MET A 1 2.74 1.06 24.69
CA MET A 1 3.49 -0.03 24.01
C MET A 1 2.58 -1.07 23.36
N SER A 2 1.45 -1.45 23.97
CA SER A 2 0.54 -2.52 23.51
C SER A 2 -0.14 -2.27 22.16
N LEU A 3 -0.48 -1.02 21.85
CA LEU A 3 -1.13 -0.64 20.57
C LEU A 3 -0.20 -0.85 19.36
N ASN A 4 1.09 -0.57 19.53
CA ASN A 4 2.09 -0.64 18.46
C ASN A 4 2.48 -2.09 18.13
N ILE A 5 2.51 -2.95 19.16
CA ILE A 5 2.72 -4.40 19.03
C ILE A 5 1.53 -5.04 18.31
N SER A 6 0.30 -4.72 18.73
CA SER A 6 -0.93 -5.22 18.08
C SER A 6 -0.99 -4.82 16.61
N ARG A 7 -0.58 -3.59 16.28
CA ARG A 7 -0.54 -3.08 14.89
C ARG A 7 0.54 -3.76 14.04
N ASN A 8 1.73 -4.02 14.59
CA ASN A 8 2.78 -4.80 13.92
C ASN A 8 2.35 -6.25 13.65
N ILE A 9 1.64 -6.86 14.60
CA ILE A 9 1.07 -8.21 14.42
C ILE A 9 0.01 -8.20 13.31
N ARG A 10 -0.83 -7.15 13.25
CA ARG A 10 -1.83 -6.98 12.18
C ARG A 10 -1.17 -6.84 10.81
N LEU A 11 -0.11 -6.04 10.69
CA LEU A 11 0.69 -5.91 9.47
C LEU A 11 1.28 -7.25 9.03
N LYS A 12 1.95 -7.97 9.94
CA LYS A 12 2.52 -9.29 9.63
C LYS A 12 1.45 -10.30 9.20
N ARG A 13 0.26 -10.28 9.81
CA ARG A 13 -0.87 -11.13 9.39
C ARG A 13 -1.38 -10.75 8.01
N ILE A 14 -1.58 -9.46 7.72
CA ILE A 14 -2.05 -9.00 6.41
C ILE A 14 -1.02 -9.35 5.33
N VAL A 15 0.27 -9.12 5.58
CA VAL A 15 1.36 -9.52 4.66
C VAL A 15 1.36 -11.02 4.44
N LYS A 16 1.27 -11.83 5.50
CA LYS A 16 1.23 -13.30 5.38
C LYS A 16 0.03 -13.79 4.59
N ILE A 17 -1.16 -13.22 4.82
CA ILE A 17 -2.38 -13.57 4.08
C ILE A 17 -2.22 -13.18 2.61
N LEU A 18 -1.63 -12.03 2.31
CA LEU A 18 -1.34 -11.57 0.95
C LEU A 18 -0.31 -12.43 0.22
N GLU A 19 0.74 -12.86 0.90
CA GLU A 19 1.72 -13.78 0.34
C GLU A 19 1.08 -15.13 0.01
N SER A 20 0.20 -15.64 0.89
CA SER A 20 -0.56 -16.86 0.65
C SER A 20 -1.60 -16.70 -0.47
N SER A 21 -2.29 -15.57 -0.56
CA SER A 21 -3.28 -15.31 -1.62
C SER A 21 -2.62 -15.24 -2.99
N ARG A 22 -1.39 -14.74 -3.10
CA ARG A 22 -0.64 -14.76 -4.37
C ARG A 22 -0.35 -16.16 -4.92
N VAL A 23 -0.33 -17.18 -4.06
CA VAL A 23 -0.02 -18.58 -4.44
C VAL A 23 -1.29 -19.41 -4.62
N HIS A 24 -2.34 -19.12 -3.87
CA HIS A 24 -3.55 -19.96 -3.78
C HIS A 24 -4.84 -19.26 -4.23
N ALA A 25 -4.76 -18.07 -4.84
CA ALA A 25 -5.95 -17.37 -5.28
C ALA A 25 -6.70 -18.17 -6.36
N ASN A 26 -7.99 -18.36 -6.13
CA ASN A 26 -8.91 -18.86 -7.15
C ASN A 26 -9.18 -17.73 -8.16
N ASN A 27 -8.89 -17.98 -9.43
CA ASN A 27 -9.11 -17.01 -10.52
C ASN A 27 -10.35 -17.35 -11.35
N GLU A 28 -11.12 -18.38 -10.96
CA GLU A 28 -12.20 -18.94 -11.77
C GLU A 28 -13.59 -18.38 -11.38
N TYR A 29 -13.68 -17.47 -10.40
CA TYR A 29 -14.96 -16.91 -9.94
C TYR A 29 -15.13 -15.44 -10.33
N HIS A 30 -16.36 -15.02 -10.64
CA HIS A 30 -16.69 -13.75 -11.32
C HIS A 30 -16.05 -12.48 -10.75
N ASP A 31 -15.85 -12.37 -9.42
CA ASP A 31 -15.35 -11.16 -8.75
C ASP A 31 -13.92 -11.30 -8.20
N TYR A 32 -13.17 -12.31 -8.64
CA TYR A 32 -11.84 -12.62 -8.11
C TYR A 32 -10.88 -11.42 -8.13
N GLU A 33 -10.94 -10.60 -9.17
CA GLU A 33 -10.16 -9.39 -9.34
C GLU A 33 -10.43 -8.34 -8.24
N LYS A 34 -11.70 -8.10 -7.90
CA LYS A 34 -12.09 -7.16 -6.83
C LYS A 34 -11.56 -7.63 -5.47
N ASP A 35 -11.69 -8.92 -5.19
CA ASP A 35 -11.28 -9.49 -3.92
C ASP A 35 -9.76 -9.60 -3.79
N GLN A 36 -9.03 -9.76 -4.90
CA GLN A 36 -7.57 -9.67 -4.93
C GLN A 36 -7.06 -8.23 -4.76
N MET A 37 -7.81 -7.24 -5.24
CA MET A 37 -7.46 -5.82 -5.09
C MET A 37 -7.59 -5.31 -3.65
N ARG A 38 -8.64 -5.70 -2.93
CA ARG A 38 -8.90 -5.23 -1.55
C ARG A 38 -7.71 -5.36 -0.60
N PRO A 39 -7.01 -6.52 -0.52
CA PRO A 39 -5.89 -6.64 0.39
C PRO A 39 -4.64 -5.89 -0.12
N LEU A 40 -4.47 -5.68 -1.44
CA LEU A 40 -3.42 -4.81 -2.00
C LEU A 40 -3.64 -3.34 -1.61
N ASP A 41 -4.87 -2.85 -1.75
CA ASP A 41 -5.27 -1.50 -1.34
C ASP A 41 -5.07 -1.30 0.17
N MET A 42 -5.47 -2.29 0.98
CA MET A 42 -5.30 -2.26 2.42
C MET A 42 -3.83 -2.22 2.83
N LEU A 43 -2.96 -2.97 2.14
CA LEU A 43 -1.53 -2.97 2.40
C LEU A 43 -0.85 -1.66 1.98
N ALA A 44 -1.27 -1.08 0.85
CA ALA A 44 -0.79 0.23 0.40
C ALA A 44 -1.15 1.34 1.40
N ALA A 45 -2.42 1.39 1.84
CA ALA A 45 -2.88 2.35 2.83
C ALA A 45 -2.11 2.24 4.16
N LEU A 46 -1.81 1.01 4.59
CA LEU A 46 -1.02 0.75 5.78
C LEU A 46 0.43 1.25 5.63
N TYR A 47 1.09 1.02 4.50
CA TYR A 47 2.44 1.53 4.28
C TYR A 47 2.49 3.05 4.18
N ILE A 48 1.46 3.71 3.64
CA ILE A 48 1.32 5.17 3.66
C ILE A 48 1.22 5.68 5.11
N GLU A 49 0.41 5.02 5.94
CA GLU A 49 0.27 5.36 7.36
C GLU A 49 1.60 5.19 8.13
N GLU A 50 2.37 4.12 7.84
CA GLU A 50 3.72 3.96 8.40
C GLU A 50 4.68 5.05 7.91
N ALA A 51 4.69 5.36 6.62
CA ALA A 51 5.56 6.38 6.05
C ALA A 51 5.31 7.76 6.66
N ASN A 52 4.04 8.11 6.93
CA ASN A 52 3.66 9.36 7.55
C ASN A 52 4.10 9.47 9.02
N ARG A 53 4.30 8.34 9.71
CA ARG A 53 4.73 8.29 11.12
C ARG A 53 6.24 8.09 11.28
N GLU A 54 6.95 7.82 10.20
CA GLU A 54 8.38 7.50 10.22
C GLU A 54 9.23 8.76 10.04
N ASN A 55 10.08 9.06 11.03
CA ASN A 55 10.99 10.20 10.98
C ASN A 55 12.28 9.89 10.18
N ASN A 56 12.64 8.61 10.06
CA ASN A 56 13.82 8.21 9.30
C ASN A 56 13.52 8.29 7.79
N LYS A 57 14.17 9.24 7.10
CA LYS A 57 13.99 9.47 5.66
C LYS A 57 14.22 8.22 4.79
N LYS A 58 15.22 7.39 5.12
CA LYS A 58 15.51 6.16 4.35
C LYS A 58 14.38 5.16 4.50
N LYS A 59 13.93 4.92 5.73
CA LYS A 59 12.87 3.96 6.03
C LYS A 59 11.50 4.42 5.52
N LYS A 60 11.24 5.72 5.57
CA LYS A 60 10.09 6.36 4.93
C LYS A 60 10.08 6.12 3.42
N LYS A 61 11.23 6.33 2.75
CA LYS A 61 11.40 6.02 1.32
C LYS A 61 11.17 4.54 1.01
N ASP A 62 11.64 3.63 1.86
CA ASP A 62 11.40 2.20 1.69
C ASP A 62 9.90 1.84 1.75
N PHE A 63 9.13 2.48 2.63
CA PHE A 63 7.68 2.31 2.67
C PHE A 63 7.00 2.86 1.41
N LEU A 64 7.39 4.05 0.95
CA LEU A 64 6.85 4.64 -0.27
C LEU A 64 7.17 3.80 -1.53
N ASN A 65 8.37 3.21 -1.61
CA ASN A 65 8.73 2.28 -2.68
C ASN A 65 7.84 1.04 -2.67
N LYS A 66 7.51 0.50 -1.48
CA LYS A 66 6.57 -0.63 -1.35
C LYS A 66 5.16 -0.25 -1.79
N VAL A 67 4.69 0.95 -1.45
CA VAL A 67 3.40 1.49 -1.93
C VAL A 67 3.37 1.57 -3.45
N SER A 68 4.42 2.12 -4.07
CA SER A 68 4.54 2.22 -5.52
C SER A 68 4.46 0.84 -6.19
N LEU A 69 5.18 -0.15 -5.68
CA LEU A 69 5.15 -1.52 -6.20
C LEU A 69 3.75 -2.16 -6.09
N LEU A 70 3.02 -1.90 -5.00
CA LEU A 70 1.65 -2.39 -4.83
C LEU A 70 0.68 -1.73 -5.82
N TYR A 71 0.83 -0.43 -6.08
CA TYR A 71 0.00 0.24 -7.09
C TYR A 71 0.28 -0.25 -8.51
N THR A 72 1.55 -0.46 -8.88
CA THR A 72 1.89 -1.06 -10.18
C THR A 72 1.38 -2.49 -10.32
N ALA A 73 1.39 -3.28 -9.25
CA ALA A 73 0.80 -4.62 -9.27
C ALA A 73 -0.73 -4.56 -9.41
N SER A 74 -1.35 -3.58 -8.76
CA SER A 74 -2.80 -3.35 -8.78
C SER A 74 -3.30 -2.79 -10.13
N ASP A 75 -2.48 -2.05 -10.88
CA ASP A 75 -2.79 -1.58 -12.24
C ASP A 75 -2.99 -2.70 -13.27
N LYS A 76 -2.54 -3.91 -12.95
CA LYS A 76 -2.75 -5.10 -13.78
C LYS A 76 -4.15 -5.70 -13.61
N ILE A 77 -4.89 -5.25 -12.59
CA ILE A 77 -6.25 -5.71 -12.30
C ILE A 77 -7.22 -4.69 -12.94
N PRO A 78 -8.06 -5.08 -13.90
CA PRO A 78 -8.87 -4.15 -14.69
C PRO A 78 -10.03 -3.47 -13.92
N VAL A 79 -10.22 -3.83 -12.65
CA VAL A 79 -11.22 -3.21 -11.76
C VAL A 79 -10.70 -1.88 -11.22
N HIS A 80 -11.42 -0.79 -11.48
CA HIS A 80 -11.13 0.50 -10.86
C HIS A 80 -11.93 0.69 -9.56
N ASN A 81 -11.24 0.78 -8.42
CA ASN A 81 -11.84 1.04 -7.11
C ASN A 81 -11.59 2.49 -6.69
N GLN A 82 -12.61 3.20 -6.22
CA GLN A 82 -12.52 4.59 -5.76
C GLN A 82 -11.49 4.79 -4.64
N ASN A 83 -11.34 3.81 -3.73
CA ASN A 83 -10.34 3.87 -2.66
C ASN A 83 -8.91 3.83 -3.20
N GLN A 84 -8.68 3.06 -4.28
CA GLN A 84 -7.39 2.98 -4.95
C GLN A 84 -7.05 4.30 -5.63
N LEU A 85 -8.02 4.95 -6.29
CA LEU A 85 -7.85 6.26 -6.91
C LEU A 85 -7.50 7.33 -5.87
N ILE A 86 -8.18 7.33 -4.72
CA ILE A 86 -7.90 8.25 -3.60
C ILE A 86 -6.49 8.00 -3.05
N GLY A 87 -6.11 6.75 -2.82
CA GLY A 87 -4.78 6.39 -2.34
C GLY A 87 -3.66 6.82 -3.30
N LYS A 88 -3.86 6.61 -4.61
CA LYS A 88 -2.94 7.06 -5.67
C LYS A 88 -2.83 8.59 -5.72
N ALA A 89 -3.95 9.31 -5.65
CA ALA A 89 -3.95 10.78 -5.63
C ALA A 89 -3.18 11.32 -4.41
N TYR A 90 -3.41 10.74 -3.23
CA TYR A 90 -2.69 11.10 -2.01
C TYR A 90 -1.19 10.83 -2.13
N PHE A 91 -0.81 9.66 -2.66
CA PHE A 91 0.59 9.32 -2.89
C PHE A 91 1.27 10.29 -3.87
N CYS A 92 0.62 10.67 -4.97
CA CYS A 92 1.15 11.64 -5.91
C CYS A 92 1.34 13.02 -5.27
N LEU A 93 0.34 13.52 -4.54
CA LEU A 93 0.41 14.82 -3.83
C LEU A 93 1.53 14.84 -2.79
N PHE A 94 1.73 13.72 -2.08
CA PHE A 94 2.79 13.59 -1.10
C PHE A 94 4.19 13.66 -1.73
N ASN A 95 4.39 12.95 -2.85
CA ASN A 95 5.67 12.95 -3.56
C ASN A 95 5.96 14.30 -4.22
N SER A 96 4.96 14.97 -4.80
CA SER A 96 5.16 16.31 -5.38
C SER A 96 5.53 17.32 -4.31
N TYR A 97 4.90 17.27 -3.13
CA TYR A 97 5.25 18.14 -2.00
C TYR A 97 6.69 17.95 -1.50
N GLU A 98 7.17 16.70 -1.40
CA GLU A 98 8.58 16.47 -1.04
C GLU A 98 9.55 16.92 -2.15
N LEU A 99 9.20 16.73 -3.43
CA LEU A 99 10.03 17.21 -4.55
C LEU A 99 10.14 18.74 -4.57
N ASP A 100 9.04 19.44 -4.32
CA ASP A 100 9.02 20.91 -4.27
C ASP A 100 9.84 21.46 -3.09
N GLN A 101 9.83 20.78 -1.92
CA GLN A 101 10.69 21.14 -0.79
C GLN A 101 12.18 20.91 -1.08
N VAL A 102 12.54 19.87 -1.85
CA VAL A 102 13.93 19.58 -2.19
C VAL A 102 14.49 20.56 -3.22
N ASN A 103 13.63 21.07 -4.12
CA ASN A 103 14.02 22.04 -5.15
C ASN A 103 14.00 23.50 -4.70
N SER A 104 13.55 23.80 -3.47
CA SER A 104 13.53 25.17 -2.93
C SER A 104 14.82 25.60 -2.20
N TYR A 105 15.92 24.87 -2.38
CA TYR A 105 17.24 25.17 -1.81
C TYR A 105 18.28 25.43 -2.90
#